data_AF-S2ZVP5-F1
#
_entry.id   AF-S2ZVP5-F1
#
_cell.length_a   1.000
_cell.length_b   1.000
_cell.length_c   1.000
_cell.angle_alpha   90.00
_cell.angle_beta   90.00
_cell.angle_gamma   90.00
#
_symmetry.space_group_name_H-M   'P 1'
#
loop_
_entity.id
_entity.type
_entity.pdbx_description
1 polymer ?
#
loop_
_entity_poly.entity_id
_entity_poly.type
_entity_poly.pdbx_seq_one_letter_code
_entity_poly.pdbx_strand_id
1 'polypeptide(L)'
;MPSEFDHESDHGFDHEFVRAAARAADRLAAPLAADCDEEPAGVTHRALARRVKTLVAAYRCPDSALHGSGRAVTAATNHLHALRNVQTATGLFAGGDNVQSPPDSAFTVNDVCDAHVLAAGAGPQLRDVTAALGQIADAATASLLTGGVHTPNHRWELCAALARLHRSFPDDRLLDRIEEWLAEGVDIDAEGLYSERSANYAAHVSNPSLLLLADVLDRADLQDAVERNLSTTLDLIAPDGTVETVHSRRQDQNHPFPLAPFLPHYRLLAIRTGRGDFARVARLAGADGIDDPDLLAETLLAPDLCRTLPEPEARTLPRDRYLTTARLATHTTATAHTVVYGGSDVPEHRRIRSGLACNPTFLRLFAGDAVLDAVRLSRGFFDLGPFRAADMQRVGERRYRLTQTLTAAYYQPLPPHWRQDDGAYRMADEGRFSAAMAFPDRPRDEVTHTTRVDVDLTQDGVDLRIDLSGPRVPWALELTFRAGGVTQGAVPIGDGRWCLTTGAMTYRVGDDEIRVEACVDSGEPLAGPESGDVLRYDPGQDYTVAGGTDATTGNRLYIGGQGPQTLTVTLRAHRTTPTT
;
A
#
# COMPACT_ATOMS: atom_id res chain seq x y z
N MET A 1 59.73 16.14 3.96
CA MET A 1 59.26 14.88 3.38
C MET A 1 57.80 14.74 3.80
N PRO A 2 56.85 15.25 3.01
CA PRO A 2 55.43 15.03 3.29
C PRO A 2 55.11 13.57 2.93
N SER A 3 54.45 12.87 3.84
CA SER A 3 54.05 11.48 3.67
C SER A 3 52.91 11.38 2.66
N GLU A 4 53.22 10.80 1.51
CA GLU A 4 52.27 10.23 0.55
C GLU A 4 51.51 9.07 1.22
N PHE A 5 50.40 9.37 1.89
CA PHE A 5 49.34 8.41 2.24
C PHE A 5 48.06 9.21 2.49
N ASP A 6 47.40 9.69 1.43
CA ASP A 6 46.02 10.20 1.54
C ASP A 6 45.28 10.30 0.19
N HIS A 7 45.47 9.32 -0.71
CA HIS A 7 44.73 9.29 -1.99
C HIS A 7 44.27 7.91 -2.48
N GLU A 8 44.17 6.92 -1.58
CA GLU A 8 43.48 5.66 -1.87
C GLU A 8 42.40 5.39 -0.80
N SER A 9 41.17 5.91 -0.99
CA SER A 9 39.91 5.22 -0.60
C SER A 9 38.64 6.08 -0.76
N ASP A 10 38.40 6.75 -1.89
CA ASP A 10 37.09 7.40 -2.16
C ASP A 10 36.32 6.76 -3.35
N HIS A 11 36.88 5.70 -3.93
CA HIS A 11 36.33 5.01 -5.12
C HIS A 11 35.07 4.14 -4.87
N GLY A 12 34.39 4.34 -3.75
CA GLY A 12 33.19 3.55 -3.41
C GLY A 12 32.16 4.30 -2.56
N PHE A 13 32.31 5.61 -2.38
CA PHE A 13 31.36 6.45 -1.63
C PHE A 13 30.54 7.33 -2.59
N ASP A 14 29.24 7.38 -2.39
CA ASP A 14 28.30 8.17 -3.17
C ASP A 14 27.98 9.48 -2.46
N HIS A 15 28.89 10.45 -2.61
CA HIS A 15 28.75 11.77 -2.03
C HIS A 15 27.52 12.53 -2.54
N GLU A 16 27.05 12.24 -3.76
CA GLU A 16 25.86 12.89 -4.31
C GLU A 16 24.60 12.43 -3.58
N PHE A 17 24.47 11.12 -3.33
CA PHE A 17 23.38 10.56 -2.56
C PHE A 17 23.32 11.14 -1.14
N VAL A 18 24.46 11.22 -0.44
CA VAL A 18 24.53 11.79 0.92
C VAL A 18 24.15 13.28 0.93
N ARG A 19 24.64 14.07 -0.03
CA ARG A 19 24.23 15.48 -0.18
C ARG A 19 22.74 15.61 -0.48
N ALA A 20 22.16 14.71 -1.27
CA ALA A 20 20.73 14.72 -1.57
C ALA A 20 19.90 14.40 -0.31
N ALA A 21 20.30 13.39 0.47
CA ALA A 21 19.69 13.08 1.77
C ALA A 21 19.82 14.26 2.76
N ALA A 22 20.98 14.92 2.82
CA ALA A 22 21.19 16.10 3.65
C ALA A 22 20.25 17.25 3.27
N ARG A 23 20.10 17.54 1.97
CA ARG A 23 19.14 18.54 1.47
C ARG A 23 17.69 18.18 1.81
N ALA A 24 17.33 16.90 1.78
CA ALA A 24 15.99 16.43 2.15
C ALA A 24 15.70 16.69 3.63
N ALA A 25 16.66 16.34 4.51
CA ALA A 25 16.57 16.62 5.94
C ALA A 25 16.51 18.14 6.21
N ASP A 26 17.32 18.94 5.52
CA ASP A 26 17.34 20.41 5.69
C ASP A 26 16.02 21.07 5.32
N ARG A 27 15.25 20.54 4.35
CA ARG A 27 13.91 21.06 4.02
C ARG A 27 12.96 21.01 5.21
N LEU A 28 13.09 19.99 6.07
CA LEU A 28 12.32 19.89 7.32
C LEU A 28 13.03 20.64 8.47
N ALA A 29 14.34 20.46 8.62
CA ALA A 29 15.06 20.90 9.81
C ALA A 29 15.39 22.41 9.81
N ALA A 30 15.69 23.01 8.66
CA ALA A 30 16.11 24.41 8.60
C ALA A 30 15.00 25.39 9.05
N PRO A 31 13.72 25.22 8.65
CA PRO A 31 12.64 26.03 9.21
C PRO A 31 12.50 25.86 10.73
N LEU A 32 12.58 24.62 11.24
CA LEU A 32 12.48 24.36 12.67
C LEU A 32 13.63 24.99 13.47
N ALA A 33 14.85 25.04 12.89
CA ALA A 33 15.99 25.73 13.49
C ALA A 33 15.89 27.27 13.35
N ALA A 34 15.25 27.77 12.30
CA ALA A 34 14.96 29.19 12.15
C ALA A 34 13.94 29.65 13.21
N ASP A 35 12.93 28.84 13.51
CA ASP A 35 11.93 29.15 14.53
C ASP A 35 12.21 28.37 15.82
N CYS A 36 13.49 28.30 16.22
CA CYS A 36 13.93 27.41 17.31
C CYS A 36 13.28 27.68 18.67
N ASP A 37 12.75 28.88 18.90
CA ASP A 37 12.07 29.27 20.14
C ASP A 37 10.54 29.05 20.09
N GLU A 38 9.99 28.66 18.92
CA GLU A 38 8.56 28.38 18.77
C GLU A 38 8.19 27.04 19.42
N GLU A 39 7.13 27.04 20.22
CA GLU A 39 6.61 25.83 20.84
C GLU A 39 5.87 24.96 19.80
N PRO A 40 6.19 23.66 19.66
CA PRO A 40 5.57 22.80 18.66
C PRO A 40 4.17 22.32 19.11
N ALA A 41 3.26 23.27 19.31
CA ALA A 41 1.90 23.01 19.77
C ALA A 41 1.11 22.15 18.77
N GLY A 42 0.35 21.17 19.29
CA GLY A 42 -0.51 20.30 18.49
C GLY A 42 0.22 19.26 17.61
N VAL A 43 1.54 19.16 17.72
CA VAL A 43 2.33 18.17 16.98
C VAL A 43 2.24 16.81 17.68
N THR A 44 2.03 15.74 16.91
CA THR A 44 1.92 14.37 17.44
C THR A 44 3.26 13.87 17.98
N HIS A 45 3.24 12.95 18.94
CA HIS A 45 4.45 12.38 19.53
C HIS A 45 5.39 11.74 18.47
N ARG A 46 4.84 11.05 17.45
CA ARG A 46 5.65 10.52 16.33
C ARG A 46 6.33 11.64 15.54
N ALA A 47 5.61 12.70 15.20
CA ALA A 47 6.17 13.82 14.47
C ALA A 47 7.22 14.59 15.29
N LEU A 48 7.02 14.72 16.61
CA LEU A 48 8.01 15.32 17.52
C LEU A 48 9.30 14.51 17.54
N ALA A 49 9.24 13.18 17.72
CA ALA A 49 10.42 12.32 17.72
C ALA A 49 11.16 12.34 16.37
N ARG A 50 10.43 12.27 15.26
CA ARG A 50 10.98 12.40 13.91
C ARG A 50 11.74 13.71 13.70
N ARG A 51 11.15 14.84 14.15
CA ARG A 51 11.78 16.17 14.07
C ARG A 51 13.06 16.25 14.90
N VAL A 52 13.07 15.71 16.12
CA VAL A 52 14.28 15.63 16.95
C VAL A 52 15.37 14.82 16.25
N LYS A 53 15.03 13.62 15.75
CA LYS A 53 15.96 12.77 14.99
C LYS A 53 16.55 13.50 13.78
N THR A 54 15.70 14.17 12.99
CA THR A 54 16.12 14.92 11.79
C THR A 54 17.05 16.09 12.15
N LEU A 55 16.71 16.88 13.18
CA LEU A 55 17.54 18.00 13.65
C LEU A 55 18.91 17.54 14.13
N VAL A 56 18.96 16.43 14.88
CA VAL A 56 20.22 15.83 15.35
C VAL A 56 21.05 15.28 14.18
N ALA A 57 20.42 14.61 13.20
CA ALA A 57 21.11 14.13 12.01
C ALA A 57 21.70 15.29 11.18
N ALA A 58 20.92 16.35 10.95
CA ALA A 58 21.35 17.55 10.25
C ALA A 58 22.50 18.26 10.99
N TYR A 59 22.43 18.38 12.31
CA TYR A 59 23.52 18.91 13.13
C TYR A 59 24.84 18.15 12.93
N ARG A 60 24.78 16.83 12.75
CA ARG A 60 25.97 15.98 12.62
C ARG A 60 26.56 15.93 11.21
N CYS A 61 25.72 16.06 10.19
CA CYS A 61 26.15 15.86 8.81
C CYS A 61 26.93 17.08 8.28
N PRO A 62 28.19 16.92 7.81
CA PRO A 62 28.95 18.03 7.21
C PRO A 62 28.31 18.64 5.95
N ASP A 63 27.50 17.87 5.22
CA ASP A 63 26.80 18.32 4.02
C ASP A 63 25.48 19.07 4.32
N SER A 64 25.04 19.11 5.58
CA SER A 64 23.84 19.86 5.99
C SER A 64 24.16 21.33 6.25
N ALA A 65 23.22 22.21 5.91
CA ALA A 65 23.28 23.63 6.26
C ALA A 65 23.23 23.88 7.78
N LEU A 66 22.84 22.88 8.57
CA LEU A 66 22.76 22.93 10.03
C LEU A 66 23.95 22.28 10.74
N HIS A 67 25.00 21.89 10.01
CA HIS A 67 26.19 21.28 10.62
C HIS A 67 26.74 22.14 11.76
N GLY A 68 26.81 21.58 12.97
CA GLY A 68 27.30 22.29 14.16
C GLY A 68 26.41 23.46 14.64
N SER A 69 25.19 23.62 14.12
CA SER A 69 24.31 24.76 14.42
C SER A 69 23.74 24.71 15.84
N GLY A 70 24.03 25.73 16.65
CA GLY A 70 23.41 25.89 17.99
C GLY A 70 21.89 26.07 17.93
N ARG A 71 21.35 26.65 16.86
CA ARG A 71 19.89 26.79 16.68
C ARG A 71 19.21 25.44 16.48
N ALA A 72 19.86 24.51 15.78
CA ALA A 72 19.35 23.15 15.62
C ALA A 72 19.29 22.43 16.98
N VAL A 73 20.28 22.65 17.85
CA VAL A 73 20.28 22.12 19.23
C VAL A 73 19.13 22.70 20.05
N THR A 74 18.91 24.01 20.01
CA THR A 74 17.78 24.66 20.69
C THR A 74 16.44 24.11 20.19
N ALA A 75 16.25 24.03 18.88
CA ALA A 75 15.04 23.47 18.29
C ALA A 75 14.80 22.01 18.70
N ALA A 76 15.85 21.18 18.65
CA ALA A 76 15.76 19.78 19.06
C ALA A 76 15.38 19.65 20.54
N THR A 77 15.94 20.50 21.41
CA THR A 77 15.62 20.54 22.84
C THR A 77 14.16 20.91 23.09
N ASN A 78 13.64 21.92 22.38
CA ASN A 78 12.24 22.34 22.52
C ASN A 78 11.25 21.26 22.04
N HIS A 79 11.55 20.60 20.92
CA HIS A 79 10.75 19.47 20.46
C HIS A 79 10.81 18.28 21.42
N LEU A 80 11.96 18.04 22.04
CA LEU A 80 12.15 16.98 23.03
C LEU A 80 11.38 17.25 24.32
N HIS A 81 11.33 18.51 24.78
CA HIS A 81 10.49 18.91 25.92
C HIS A 81 9.01 18.69 25.62
N ALA A 82 8.54 19.09 24.43
CA ALA A 82 7.16 18.82 24.01
C ALA A 82 6.87 17.31 23.93
N LEU A 83 7.81 16.51 23.43
CA LEU A 83 7.69 15.06 23.38
C LEU A 83 7.57 14.45 24.78
N ARG A 84 8.36 14.94 25.74
CA ARG A 84 8.27 14.50 27.14
C ARG A 84 6.93 14.86 27.76
N ASN A 85 6.36 16.02 27.44
CA ASN A 85 5.07 16.46 27.97
C ASN A 85 3.89 15.58 27.54
N VAL A 86 3.99 14.92 26.39
CA VAL A 86 2.96 13.98 25.90
C VAL A 86 3.25 12.52 26.31
N GLN A 87 4.35 12.26 27.02
CA GLN A 87 4.63 10.95 27.61
C GLN A 87 3.84 10.80 28.92
N THR A 88 3.07 9.72 29.01
CA THR A 88 2.19 9.46 30.16
C THR A 88 2.94 8.81 31.31
N ALA A 89 2.25 8.66 32.46
CA ALA A 89 2.81 7.99 33.63
C ALA A 89 3.16 6.51 33.40
N THR A 90 2.62 5.86 32.36
CA THR A 90 3.03 4.50 31.98
C THR A 90 4.29 4.48 31.13
N GLY A 91 4.86 5.65 30.78
CA GLY A 91 5.97 5.77 29.85
C GLY A 91 5.58 5.69 28.37
N LEU A 92 4.33 5.32 28.07
CA LEU A 92 3.77 5.34 26.72
C LEU A 92 3.31 6.75 26.36
N PHE A 93 3.17 7.04 25.06
CA PHE A 93 2.78 8.36 24.58
C PHE A 93 1.26 8.48 24.43
N ALA A 94 0.72 9.64 24.81
CA ALA A 94 -0.66 9.99 24.54
C ALA A 94 -0.82 10.54 23.12
N GLY A 95 -1.87 10.10 22.44
CA GLY A 95 -2.24 10.58 21.10
C GLY A 95 -2.87 9.49 20.26
N GLY A 96 -3.90 9.84 19.49
CA GLY A 96 -4.63 8.89 18.64
C GLY A 96 -5.82 8.20 19.33
N ASP A 97 -6.43 7.26 18.62
CA ASP A 97 -7.58 6.44 19.03
C ASP A 97 -7.18 5.19 19.85
N ASN A 98 -5.95 4.71 19.67
CA ASN A 98 -5.36 3.63 20.44
C ASN A 98 -4.76 4.14 21.78
N VAL A 99 -5.56 4.09 22.84
CA VAL A 99 -5.17 4.58 24.16
C VAL A 99 -4.09 3.69 24.79
N GLN A 100 -3.03 4.31 25.33
CA GLN A 100 -1.91 3.62 26.01
C GLN A 100 -1.33 2.45 25.19
N SER A 101 -1.05 2.73 23.92
CA SER A 101 -0.67 1.72 22.92
C SER A 101 0.84 1.49 22.88
N PRO A 102 1.33 0.29 23.26
CA PRO A 102 2.72 -0.10 23.04
C PRO A 102 3.15 0.00 21.57
N PRO A 103 2.40 -0.51 20.56
CA PRO A 103 2.87 -0.44 19.18
C PRO A 103 2.88 1.00 18.65
N ASP A 104 1.95 1.87 19.06
CA ASP A 104 1.99 3.27 18.60
C ASP A 104 3.12 4.06 19.25
N SER A 105 3.47 3.71 20.49
CA SER A 105 4.64 4.26 21.19
C SER A 105 5.95 3.72 20.63
N ALA A 106 5.98 2.48 20.13
CA ALA A 106 7.17 1.88 19.51
C ALA A 106 7.68 2.71 18.33
N PHE A 107 6.79 3.21 17.45
CA PHE A 107 7.16 4.17 16.39
C PHE A 107 7.93 5.39 16.90
N THR A 108 7.55 5.89 18.08
CA THR A 108 8.21 7.06 18.69
C THR A 108 9.53 6.68 19.34
N VAL A 109 9.56 5.54 20.02
CA VAL A 109 10.76 5.03 20.68
C VAL A 109 11.83 4.65 19.65
N ASN A 110 11.45 4.16 18.47
CA ASN A 110 12.37 3.92 17.37
C ASN A 110 13.15 5.20 17.01
N ASP A 111 12.45 6.29 16.75
CA ASP A 111 13.06 7.59 16.45
C ASP A 111 13.87 8.16 17.63
N VAL A 112 13.37 8.02 18.87
CA VAL A 112 14.07 8.46 20.08
C VAL A 112 15.41 7.74 20.24
N CYS A 113 15.44 6.42 20.04
CA CYS A 113 16.67 5.64 20.19
C CYS A 113 17.67 5.91 19.07
N ASP A 114 17.20 6.08 17.84
CA ASP A 114 18.07 6.47 16.72
C ASP A 114 18.64 7.88 16.93
N ALA A 115 17.81 8.83 17.37
CA ALA A 115 18.27 10.16 17.77
C ALA A 115 19.28 10.11 18.93
N HIS A 116 19.09 9.20 19.91
CA HIS A 116 20.01 9.04 21.04
C HIS A 116 21.40 8.59 20.59
N VAL A 117 21.47 7.55 19.73
CA VAL A 117 22.74 7.06 19.16
C VAL A 117 23.42 8.16 18.36
N LEU A 118 22.67 8.89 17.53
CA LEU A 118 23.20 10.01 16.78
C LEU A 118 23.74 11.09 17.72
N ALA A 119 22.97 11.55 18.71
CA ALA A 119 23.36 12.60 19.63
C ALA A 119 24.61 12.22 20.47
N ALA A 120 24.65 10.99 20.98
CA ALA A 120 25.79 10.47 21.73
C ALA A 120 27.09 10.50 20.90
N GLY A 121 27.01 10.13 19.62
CA GLY A 121 28.15 10.16 18.70
C GLY A 121 28.59 11.56 18.27
N ALA A 122 27.81 12.62 18.54
CA ALA A 122 28.20 14.01 18.25
C ALA A 122 29.11 14.63 19.32
N GLY A 123 29.11 14.07 20.53
CA GLY A 123 29.97 14.51 21.63
C GLY A 123 29.35 15.55 22.58
N PRO A 124 30.19 16.28 23.34
CA PRO A 124 29.81 17.16 24.46
C PRO A 124 28.67 18.15 24.23
N GLN A 125 28.51 18.63 23.00
CA GLN A 125 27.58 19.68 22.62
C GLN A 125 26.12 19.22 22.64
N LEU A 126 25.87 17.92 22.50
CA LEU A 126 24.53 17.31 22.57
C LEU A 126 24.30 16.52 23.86
N ARG A 127 25.09 16.72 24.93
CA ARG A 127 24.95 15.96 26.19
C ARG A 127 23.55 16.03 26.78
N ASP A 128 22.96 17.22 26.86
CA ASP A 128 21.65 17.39 27.50
C ASP A 128 20.54 16.75 26.65
N VAL A 129 20.62 16.89 25.32
CA VAL A 129 19.74 16.21 24.36
C VAL A 129 19.88 14.69 24.49
N THR A 130 21.11 14.18 24.56
CA THR A 130 21.40 12.74 24.71
C THR A 130 20.80 12.20 26.01
N ALA A 131 20.98 12.92 27.12
CA ALA A 131 20.46 12.53 28.43
C ALA A 131 18.92 12.53 28.45
N ALA A 132 18.27 13.56 27.90
CA ALA A 132 16.82 13.65 27.84
C ALA A 132 16.20 12.56 26.93
N LEU A 133 16.82 12.25 25.79
CA LEU A 133 16.41 11.12 24.95
C LEU A 133 16.50 9.79 25.70
N GLY A 134 17.57 9.58 26.48
CA GLY A 134 17.73 8.39 27.31
C GLY A 134 16.65 8.26 28.39
N GLN A 135 16.25 9.37 29.04
CA GLN A 135 15.17 9.36 30.03
C GLN A 135 13.79 9.07 29.42
N ILE A 136 13.55 9.47 28.17
CA ILE A 136 12.32 9.15 27.45
C ILE A 136 12.29 7.67 27.08
N ALA A 137 13.40 7.14 26.57
CA ALA A 137 13.56 5.73 26.21
C ALA A 137 13.39 4.81 27.44
N ASP A 138 14.10 5.11 28.53
CA ASP A 138 14.02 4.35 29.79
C ASP A 138 12.58 4.29 30.32
N ALA A 139 11.89 5.44 30.35
CA ALA A 139 10.51 5.49 30.83
C ALA A 139 9.55 4.58 30.04
N ALA A 140 9.74 4.42 28.73
CA ALA A 140 8.91 3.57 27.88
C ALA A 140 9.24 2.07 27.97
N THR A 141 10.45 1.72 28.43
CA THR A 141 11.03 0.38 28.29
C THR A 141 10.17 -0.71 28.93
N ALA A 142 9.74 -0.52 30.18
CA ALA A 142 8.94 -1.52 30.88
C ALA A 142 7.60 -1.81 30.19
N SER A 143 6.93 -0.76 29.70
CA SER A 143 5.63 -0.89 29.04
C SER A 143 5.74 -1.50 27.64
N LEU A 144 6.84 -1.26 26.92
CA LEU A 144 7.09 -1.94 25.65
C LEU A 144 7.46 -3.41 25.85
N LEU A 145 8.28 -3.73 26.86
CA LEU A 145 8.70 -5.11 27.16
C LEU A 145 7.49 -6.03 27.40
N THR A 146 6.50 -5.58 28.17
CA THR A 146 5.29 -6.37 28.46
C THR A 146 4.13 -6.07 27.51
N GLY A 147 4.34 -5.18 26.52
CA GLY A 147 3.31 -4.70 25.62
C GLY A 147 2.82 -5.74 24.61
N GLY A 148 1.55 -5.63 24.22
CA GLY A 148 0.93 -6.42 23.15
C GLY A 148 0.74 -5.60 21.87
N VAL A 149 0.28 -6.26 20.80
CA VAL A 149 0.05 -5.68 19.46
C VAL A 149 -1.34 -6.04 18.92
N HIS A 150 -1.79 -5.39 17.85
CA HIS A 150 -3.09 -5.68 17.23
C HIS A 150 -3.06 -5.87 15.69
N THR A 151 -1.90 -5.76 15.05
CA THR A 151 -1.68 -6.13 13.63
C THR A 151 -0.35 -6.89 13.48
N PRO A 152 -0.14 -7.64 12.38
CA PRO A 152 1.11 -8.36 12.15
C PRO A 152 2.36 -7.47 12.10
N ASN A 153 2.33 -6.35 11.36
CA ASN A 153 3.48 -5.43 11.26
C ASN A 153 3.91 -4.81 12.60
N HIS A 154 2.97 -4.63 13.54
CA HIS A 154 3.27 -4.09 14.86
C HIS A 154 4.22 -4.99 15.67
N ARG A 155 4.30 -6.30 15.35
CA ARG A 155 5.31 -7.19 15.95
C ARG A 155 6.72 -6.73 15.59
N TRP A 156 6.95 -6.42 14.31
CA TRP A 156 8.25 -5.99 13.81
C TRP A 156 8.62 -4.60 14.30
N GLU A 157 7.65 -3.68 14.30
CA GLU A 157 7.83 -2.32 14.85
C GLU A 157 8.23 -2.33 16.32
N LEU A 158 7.53 -3.15 17.14
CA LEU A 158 7.83 -3.31 18.55
C LEU A 158 9.19 -3.97 18.77
N CYS A 159 9.50 -5.06 18.05
CA CYS A 159 10.79 -5.72 18.14
C CYS A 159 11.94 -4.78 17.76
N ALA A 160 11.78 -3.97 16.73
CA ALA A 160 12.75 -2.96 16.32
C ALA A 160 13.00 -1.93 17.44
N ALA A 161 11.94 -1.50 18.16
CA ALA A 161 12.09 -0.60 19.30
C ALA A 161 12.83 -1.27 20.47
N LEU A 162 12.49 -2.51 20.80
CA LEU A 162 13.17 -3.30 21.83
C LEU A 162 14.66 -3.50 21.49
N ALA A 163 14.98 -3.75 20.21
CA ALA A 163 16.35 -3.94 19.74
C ALA A 163 17.17 -2.65 19.83
N ARG A 164 16.57 -1.50 19.47
CA ARG A 164 17.21 -0.19 19.61
C ARG A 164 17.41 0.21 21.08
N LEU A 165 16.46 -0.14 21.95
CA LEU A 165 16.57 0.02 23.39
C LEU A 165 17.75 -0.81 23.92
N HIS A 166 17.80 -2.11 23.62
CA HIS A 166 18.90 -2.98 24.03
C HIS A 166 20.27 -2.49 23.53
N ARG A 167 20.35 -2.04 22.27
CA ARG A 167 21.57 -1.46 21.69
C ARG A 167 22.11 -0.26 22.49
N SER A 168 21.22 0.57 23.04
CA SER A 168 21.58 1.79 23.77
C SER A 168 21.72 1.57 25.27
N PHE A 169 20.88 0.67 25.82
CA PHE A 169 20.74 0.35 27.24
C PHE A 169 20.60 -1.18 27.36
N PRO A 170 21.73 -1.93 27.45
CA PRO A 170 21.69 -3.39 27.43
C PRO A 170 20.82 -4.00 28.54
N ASP A 171 19.83 -4.78 28.13
CA ASP A 171 18.92 -5.57 28.97
C ASP A 171 18.50 -6.82 28.20
N ASP A 172 18.94 -8.00 28.65
CA ASP A 172 18.72 -9.29 27.96
C ASP A 172 17.23 -9.65 27.88
N ARG A 173 16.39 -9.14 28.79
CA ARG A 173 14.95 -9.38 28.75
C ARG A 173 14.30 -8.81 27.49
N LEU A 174 14.88 -7.74 26.93
CA LEU A 174 14.41 -7.16 25.67
C LEU A 174 14.66 -8.12 24.50
N LEU A 175 15.81 -8.81 24.50
CA LEU A 175 16.15 -9.82 23.50
C LEU A 175 15.25 -11.05 23.65
N ASP A 176 15.05 -11.54 24.87
CA ASP A 176 14.13 -12.65 25.15
C ASP A 176 12.73 -12.36 24.58
N ARG A 177 12.24 -11.13 24.78
CA ARG A 177 10.94 -10.69 24.26
C ARG A 177 10.90 -10.59 22.73
N ILE A 178 12.00 -10.18 22.10
CA ILE A 178 12.09 -10.19 20.64
C ILE A 178 12.01 -11.62 20.11
N GLU A 179 12.72 -12.56 20.73
CA GLU A 179 12.71 -13.97 20.32
C GLU A 179 11.33 -14.61 20.51
N GLU A 180 10.55 -14.24 21.53
CA GLU A 180 9.16 -14.68 21.66
C GLU A 180 8.31 -14.32 20.44
N TRP A 181 8.44 -13.09 19.91
CA TRP A 181 7.73 -12.67 18.71
C TRP A 181 8.28 -13.31 17.44
N LEU A 182 9.60 -13.43 17.32
CA LEU A 182 10.25 -14.07 16.16
C LEU A 182 9.94 -15.58 16.10
N ALA A 183 9.69 -16.24 17.23
CA ALA A 183 9.31 -17.65 17.29
C ALA A 183 7.95 -17.94 16.63
N GLU A 184 7.08 -16.94 16.46
CA GLU A 184 5.86 -17.07 15.65
C GLU A 184 6.14 -17.09 14.13
N GLY A 185 7.34 -16.69 13.72
CA GLY A 185 7.75 -16.56 12.33
C GLY A 185 7.36 -15.22 11.69
N VAL A 186 8.17 -14.80 10.71
CA VAL A 186 7.86 -13.65 9.86
C VAL A 186 6.67 -14.00 8.96
N ASP A 187 5.64 -13.15 8.93
CA ASP A 187 4.40 -13.38 8.19
C ASP A 187 4.53 -13.10 6.68
N ILE A 188 5.62 -13.57 6.09
CA ILE A 188 5.90 -13.50 4.66
C ILE A 188 5.64 -14.84 3.99
N ASP A 189 4.90 -14.83 2.88
CA ASP A 189 4.62 -16.03 2.12
C ASP A 189 5.80 -16.47 1.22
N ALA A 190 5.65 -17.63 0.58
CA ALA A 190 6.66 -18.18 -0.32
C ALA A 190 6.91 -17.31 -1.56
N GLU A 191 5.96 -16.43 -1.91
CA GLU A 191 6.04 -15.50 -3.04
C GLU A 191 6.48 -14.10 -2.60
N GLY A 192 6.88 -13.88 -1.34
CA GLY A 192 7.43 -12.61 -0.87
C GLY A 192 6.41 -11.55 -0.44
N LEU A 193 5.13 -11.90 -0.29
CA LEU A 193 4.13 -10.97 0.23
C LEU A 193 3.98 -11.13 1.74
N TYR A 194 4.06 -10.03 2.49
CA TYR A 194 3.60 -10.00 3.87
C TYR A 194 2.09 -10.19 3.95
N SER A 195 1.58 -10.64 5.10
CA SER A 195 0.17 -10.98 5.28
C SER A 195 -0.80 -9.82 4.97
N GLU A 196 -0.35 -8.58 5.19
CA GLU A 196 -1.11 -7.35 4.91
C GLU A 196 -1.07 -6.90 3.44
N ARG A 197 -0.14 -7.44 2.63
CA ARG A 197 0.03 -7.13 1.20
C ARG A 197 0.14 -5.62 0.89
N SER A 198 0.58 -4.83 1.86
CA SER A 198 0.62 -3.38 1.78
C SER A 198 2.01 -2.91 1.40
N ALA A 199 2.10 -2.16 0.31
CA ALA A 199 3.34 -1.48 -0.07
C ALA A 199 3.74 -0.44 0.98
N ASN A 200 2.74 0.26 1.55
CA ASN A 200 2.96 1.24 2.61
C ASN A 200 3.59 0.62 3.86
N TYR A 201 3.04 -0.50 4.37
CA TYR A 201 3.63 -1.14 5.55
C TYR A 201 4.89 -1.95 5.25
N ALA A 202 5.06 -2.46 4.03
CA ALA A 202 6.34 -3.03 3.63
C ALA A 202 7.45 -1.97 3.70
N ALA A 203 7.24 -0.81 3.07
CA ALA A 203 8.23 0.26 3.00
C ALA A 203 8.49 0.96 4.34
N HIS A 204 7.44 1.26 5.12
CA HIS A 204 7.61 2.10 6.31
C HIS A 204 7.72 1.34 7.63
N VAL A 205 7.44 0.03 7.65
CA VAL A 205 7.36 -0.73 8.91
C VAL A 205 8.16 -2.03 8.82
N SER A 206 7.73 -2.95 7.97
CA SER A 206 8.22 -4.33 7.99
C SER A 206 9.66 -4.44 7.50
N ASN A 207 9.96 -3.90 6.32
CA ASN A 207 11.33 -3.95 5.77
C ASN A 207 12.36 -3.23 6.67
N PRO A 208 12.15 -1.96 7.09
CA PRO A 208 13.14 -1.28 7.93
C PRO A 208 13.29 -1.96 9.30
N SER A 209 12.21 -2.47 9.89
CA SER A 209 12.27 -3.20 11.17
C SER A 209 13.05 -4.51 11.06
N LEU A 210 12.78 -5.31 10.03
CA LEU A 210 13.43 -6.60 9.83
C LEU A 210 14.90 -6.45 9.42
N LEU A 211 15.26 -5.44 8.64
CA LEU A 211 16.67 -5.13 8.34
C LEU A 211 17.43 -4.71 9.60
N LEU A 212 16.85 -3.86 10.44
CA LEU A 212 17.47 -3.52 11.73
C LEU A 212 17.67 -4.76 12.59
N LEU A 213 16.63 -5.60 12.72
CA LEU A 213 16.70 -6.82 13.52
C LEU A 213 17.75 -7.79 12.98
N ALA A 214 17.87 -7.91 11.66
CA ALA A 214 18.92 -8.70 11.02
C ALA A 214 20.32 -8.24 11.47
N ASP A 215 20.55 -6.93 11.47
CA ASP A 215 21.85 -6.34 11.86
C ASP A 215 22.10 -6.45 13.38
N VAL A 216 21.09 -6.22 14.23
CA VAL A 216 21.26 -6.25 15.70
C VAL A 216 21.39 -7.67 16.25
N LEU A 217 20.68 -8.64 15.65
CA LEU A 217 20.63 -10.03 16.13
C LEU A 217 21.55 -10.98 15.34
N ASP A 218 22.23 -10.49 14.31
CA ASP A 218 23.02 -11.30 13.37
C ASP A 218 22.18 -12.42 12.72
N ARG A 219 20.99 -12.05 12.22
CA ARG A 219 19.97 -12.97 11.68
C ARG A 219 19.74 -12.78 10.19
N ALA A 220 20.48 -13.54 9.39
CA ALA A 220 20.41 -13.50 7.92
C ALA A 220 19.01 -13.82 7.36
N ASP A 221 18.24 -14.69 8.02
CA ASP A 221 16.90 -15.08 7.60
C ASP A 221 15.89 -13.91 7.62
N LEU A 222 16.11 -12.91 8.48
CA LEU A 222 15.31 -11.68 8.49
C LEU A 222 15.64 -10.78 7.29
N GLN A 223 16.92 -10.70 6.90
CA GLN A 223 17.32 -10.03 5.66
C GLN A 223 16.75 -10.74 4.43
N ASP A 224 16.79 -12.08 4.42
CA ASP A 224 16.23 -12.90 3.33
C ASP A 224 14.71 -12.71 3.17
N ALA A 225 13.98 -12.46 4.26
CA ALA A 225 12.57 -12.09 4.19
C ALA A 225 12.38 -10.75 3.45
N VAL A 226 13.18 -9.74 3.78
CA VAL A 226 13.12 -8.43 3.11
C VAL A 226 13.54 -8.53 1.64
N GLU A 227 14.59 -9.29 1.33
CA GLU A 227 15.02 -9.51 -0.04
C GLU A 227 13.93 -10.20 -0.88
N ARG A 228 13.22 -11.19 -0.34
CA ARG A 228 12.07 -11.82 -1.00
C ARG A 228 10.95 -10.81 -1.27
N ASN A 229 10.64 -9.95 -0.30
CA ASN A 229 9.63 -8.91 -0.49
C ASN A 229 10.00 -7.90 -1.58
N LEU A 230 11.23 -7.40 -1.58
CA LEU A 230 11.72 -6.49 -2.61
C LEU A 230 11.77 -7.17 -3.98
N SER A 231 12.19 -8.44 -4.05
CA SER A 231 12.23 -9.22 -5.29
C SER A 231 10.85 -9.33 -5.94
N THR A 232 9.80 -9.56 -5.14
CA THR A 232 8.42 -9.59 -5.64
C THR A 232 7.90 -8.21 -5.98
N THR A 233 8.28 -7.19 -5.22
CA THR A 233 7.91 -5.80 -5.51
C THR A 233 8.43 -5.35 -6.88
N LEU A 234 9.57 -5.88 -7.38
CA LEU A 234 10.04 -5.61 -8.75
C LEU A 234 8.97 -5.84 -9.84
N ASP A 235 8.12 -6.86 -9.66
CA ASP A 235 7.05 -7.22 -10.58
C ASP A 235 5.78 -6.37 -10.42
N LEU A 236 5.73 -5.57 -9.35
CA LEU A 236 4.60 -4.72 -8.96
C LEU A 236 4.87 -3.24 -9.24
N ILE A 237 6.07 -2.88 -9.71
CA ILE A 237 6.40 -1.50 -10.09
C ILE A 237 5.76 -1.19 -11.44
N ALA A 238 4.80 -0.27 -11.44
CA ALA A 238 4.13 0.23 -12.61
C ALA A 238 5.04 1.20 -13.40
N PRO A 239 4.80 1.41 -14.71
CA PRO A 239 5.60 2.31 -15.54
C PRO A 239 5.63 3.77 -15.08
N ASP A 240 4.64 4.21 -14.32
CA ASP A 240 4.52 5.58 -13.79
C ASP A 240 5.25 5.79 -12.44
N GLY A 241 6.10 4.83 -12.04
CA GLY A 241 6.87 4.91 -10.79
C GLY A 241 6.05 4.63 -9.53
N THR A 242 4.84 4.09 -9.67
CA THR A 242 4.03 3.63 -8.53
C THR A 242 4.16 2.13 -8.30
N VAL A 243 3.81 1.67 -7.10
CA VAL A 243 3.70 0.24 -6.76
C VAL A 243 2.24 -0.17 -6.82
N GLU A 244 1.95 -1.33 -7.42
CA GLU A 244 0.60 -1.88 -7.50
C GLU A 244 0.08 -2.26 -6.12
N THR A 245 -1.07 -1.70 -5.73
CA THR A 245 -1.68 -1.86 -4.40
C THR A 245 -3.10 -2.40 -4.43
N VAL A 246 -3.68 -2.72 -5.59
CA VAL A 246 -5.07 -3.23 -5.70
C VAL A 246 -5.33 -4.47 -4.84
N HIS A 247 -4.28 -5.26 -4.61
CA HIS A 247 -4.27 -6.48 -3.81
C HIS A 247 -4.02 -6.27 -2.30
N SER A 248 -3.78 -5.03 -1.88
CA SER A 248 -3.51 -4.69 -0.48
C SER A 248 -4.72 -4.93 0.40
N ARG A 249 -4.46 -5.32 1.66
CA ARG A 249 -5.46 -5.44 2.73
C ARG A 249 -5.55 -4.18 3.60
N ARG A 250 -4.83 -3.13 3.22
CA ARG A 250 -4.71 -1.86 3.95
C ARG A 250 -5.21 -0.70 3.10
N GLN A 251 -5.17 0.50 3.66
CA GLN A 251 -5.74 1.72 3.09
C GLN A 251 -5.11 2.13 1.74
N ASP A 252 -3.86 1.73 1.49
CA ASP A 252 -3.15 1.94 0.23
C ASP A 252 -3.79 1.22 -0.96
N GLN A 253 -4.72 0.27 -0.75
CA GLN A 253 -5.48 -0.33 -1.85
C GLN A 253 -6.34 0.67 -2.64
N ASN A 254 -6.57 1.88 -2.11
CA ASN A 254 -7.44 2.89 -2.73
C ASN A 254 -6.67 4.07 -3.34
N HIS A 255 -5.35 4.11 -3.21
CA HIS A 255 -4.52 5.22 -3.66
C HIS A 255 -3.23 4.72 -4.30
N PRO A 256 -2.68 5.42 -5.32
CA PRO A 256 -1.35 5.11 -5.82
C PRO A 256 -0.31 5.24 -4.71
N PHE A 257 0.60 4.27 -4.62
CA PHE A 257 1.73 4.32 -3.69
C PHE A 257 3.03 4.62 -4.45
N PRO A 258 3.77 5.69 -4.12
CA PRO A 258 5.00 6.03 -4.83
C PRO A 258 6.11 5.01 -4.54
N LEU A 259 7.05 4.83 -5.48
CA LEU A 259 8.21 3.95 -5.30
C LEU A 259 9.25 4.53 -4.33
N ALA A 260 9.34 5.86 -4.20
CA ALA A 260 10.39 6.56 -3.44
C ALA A 260 10.65 6.01 -2.00
N PRO A 261 9.63 5.64 -1.19
CA PRO A 261 9.85 5.03 0.14
C PRO A 261 10.65 3.72 0.14
N PHE A 262 10.76 3.02 -0.99
CA PHE A 262 11.57 1.81 -1.08
C PHE A 262 13.05 2.09 -1.39
N LEU A 263 13.43 3.34 -1.70
CA LEU A 263 14.79 3.74 -2.05
C LEU A 263 15.86 3.23 -1.06
N PRO A 264 15.78 3.46 0.26
CA PRO A 264 16.82 3.00 1.19
C PRO A 264 16.96 1.48 1.18
N HIS A 265 15.86 0.73 1.11
CA HIS A 265 15.86 -0.73 1.14
C HIS A 265 16.49 -1.34 -0.12
N TYR A 266 16.07 -0.89 -1.30
CA TYR A 266 16.66 -1.35 -2.56
C TYR A 266 18.13 -0.97 -2.65
N ARG A 267 18.49 0.24 -2.22
CA ARG A 267 19.88 0.70 -2.24
C ARG A 267 20.76 -0.14 -1.32
N LEU A 268 20.35 -0.32 -0.07
CA LEU A 268 21.11 -1.09 0.91
C LEU A 268 21.33 -2.52 0.44
N LEU A 269 20.27 -3.21 0.01
CA LEU A 269 20.40 -4.60 -0.42
C LEU A 269 21.12 -4.73 -1.77
N ALA A 270 20.98 -3.78 -2.69
CA ALA A 270 21.81 -3.77 -3.91
C ALA A 270 23.30 -3.71 -3.57
N ILE A 271 23.70 -2.85 -2.63
CA ILE A 271 25.10 -2.69 -2.20
C ILE A 271 25.60 -3.95 -1.49
N ARG A 272 24.81 -4.50 -0.56
CA ARG A 272 25.19 -5.69 0.23
C ARG A 272 25.24 -6.97 -0.60
N THR A 273 24.39 -7.10 -1.62
CA THR A 273 24.24 -8.35 -2.39
C THR A 273 24.82 -8.29 -3.80
N GLY A 274 25.18 -7.09 -4.30
CA GLY A 274 25.64 -6.89 -5.67
C GLY A 274 24.54 -6.98 -6.73
N ARG A 275 23.26 -6.95 -6.33
CA ARG A 275 22.10 -7.10 -7.23
C ARG A 275 21.86 -5.88 -8.11
N GLY A 276 22.14 -6.02 -9.40
CA GLY A 276 21.94 -4.97 -10.40
C GLY A 276 20.47 -4.61 -10.66
N ASP A 277 19.55 -5.56 -10.52
CA ASP A 277 18.11 -5.31 -10.65
C ASP A 277 17.57 -4.43 -9.51
N PHE A 278 18.09 -4.60 -8.29
CA PHE A 278 17.81 -3.72 -7.15
C PHE A 278 18.46 -2.35 -7.33
N ALA A 279 19.69 -2.28 -7.84
CA ALA A 279 20.34 -1.01 -8.13
C ALA A 279 19.58 -0.17 -9.17
N ARG A 280 19.03 -0.82 -10.21
CA ARG A 280 18.15 -0.15 -11.18
C ARG A 280 16.93 0.48 -10.50
N VAL A 281 16.28 -0.26 -9.60
CA VAL A 281 15.08 0.25 -8.90
C VAL A 281 15.44 1.33 -7.88
N ALA A 282 16.57 1.22 -7.19
CA ALA A 282 17.08 2.29 -6.33
C ALA A 282 17.31 3.58 -7.13
N ARG A 283 17.92 3.51 -8.33
CA ARG A 283 18.07 4.68 -9.21
C ARG A 283 16.72 5.25 -9.64
N LEU A 284 15.76 4.40 -10.01
CA LEU A 284 14.41 4.83 -10.39
C LEU A 284 13.68 5.52 -9.22
N ALA A 285 13.76 4.96 -8.02
CA ALA A 285 13.09 5.48 -6.82
C ALA A 285 13.59 6.88 -6.40
N GLY A 286 14.83 7.24 -6.77
CA GLY A 286 15.42 8.56 -6.50
C GLY A 286 15.49 9.50 -7.71
N ALA A 287 14.93 9.12 -8.86
CA ALA A 287 15.09 9.86 -10.12
C ALA A 287 14.48 11.28 -10.07
N ASP A 288 13.35 11.43 -9.38
CA ASP A 288 12.67 12.72 -9.19
C ASP A 288 13.23 13.55 -8.03
N GLY A 289 14.32 13.06 -7.41
CA GLY A 289 14.91 13.62 -6.21
C GLY A 289 14.57 12.85 -4.94
N ILE A 290 15.34 13.12 -3.89
CA ILE A 290 15.15 12.53 -2.57
C ILE A 290 14.46 13.56 -1.70
N ASP A 291 13.24 13.25 -1.25
CA ASP A 291 12.40 14.10 -0.39
C ASP A 291 12.21 13.58 1.04
N ASP A 292 12.69 12.37 1.35
CA ASP A 292 12.54 11.80 2.69
C ASP A 292 13.56 12.41 3.67
N PRO A 293 13.12 13.18 4.69
CA PRO A 293 14.03 13.76 5.68
C PRO A 293 14.66 12.71 6.61
N ASP A 294 14.10 11.50 6.73
CA ASP A 294 14.64 10.46 7.60
C ASP A 294 15.90 9.80 7.01
N LEU A 295 16.05 9.85 5.69
CA LEU A 295 17.14 9.17 4.99
C LEU A 295 18.52 9.65 5.45
N LEU A 296 18.67 10.92 5.85
CA LEU A 296 19.94 11.40 6.41
C LEU A 296 20.30 10.66 7.71
N ALA A 297 19.34 10.47 8.61
CA ALA A 297 19.58 9.72 9.84
C ALA A 297 19.97 8.27 9.53
N GLU A 298 19.31 7.64 8.56
CA GLU A 298 19.64 6.28 8.12
C GLU A 298 21.06 6.19 7.55
N THR A 299 21.51 7.15 6.73
CA THR A 299 22.90 7.15 6.22
C THR A 299 23.96 7.24 7.31
N LEU A 300 23.66 7.90 8.43
CA LEU A 300 24.56 8.00 9.57
C LEU A 300 24.54 6.73 10.45
N LEU A 301 23.41 6.04 10.51
CA LEU A 301 23.22 4.82 11.31
C LEU A 301 23.65 3.55 10.56
N ALA A 302 23.53 3.55 9.23
CA ALA A 302 23.92 2.46 8.33
C ALA A 302 24.82 3.00 7.21
N PRO A 303 26.13 3.18 7.46
CA PRO A 303 27.07 3.79 6.50
C PRO A 303 27.20 3.05 5.16
N ASP A 304 26.81 1.77 5.09
CA ASP A 304 26.74 1.00 3.85
C ASP A 304 25.81 1.67 2.81
N LEU A 305 24.74 2.36 3.25
CA LEU A 305 23.84 3.12 2.37
C LEU A 305 24.59 4.18 1.55
N CYS A 306 25.69 4.70 2.08
CA CYS A 306 26.48 5.74 1.43
C CYS A 306 27.41 5.19 0.35
N ARG A 307 27.53 3.87 0.17
CA ARG A 307 28.40 3.32 -0.87
C ARG A 307 27.80 3.49 -2.26
N THR A 308 28.64 3.52 -3.28
CA THR A 308 28.23 3.54 -4.69
C THR A 308 27.39 2.29 -5.01
N LEU A 309 26.26 2.49 -5.68
CA LEU A 309 25.43 1.38 -6.17
C LEU A 309 26.22 0.53 -7.18
N PRO A 310 26.01 -0.79 -7.23
CA PRO A 310 26.53 -1.61 -8.32
C PRO A 310 25.89 -1.20 -9.66
N GLU A 311 26.44 -1.71 -10.76
CA GLU A 311 25.92 -1.42 -12.10
C GLU A 311 24.50 -1.97 -12.26
N PRO A 312 23.52 -1.15 -12.68
CA PRO A 312 22.14 -1.58 -12.80
C PRO A 312 21.96 -2.55 -13.96
N GLU A 313 21.18 -3.60 -13.71
CA GLU A 313 20.78 -4.55 -14.74
C GLU A 313 19.61 -3.99 -15.54
N ALA A 314 19.68 -4.06 -16.87
CA ALA A 314 18.60 -3.67 -17.75
C ALA A 314 17.36 -4.57 -17.54
N ARG A 315 16.16 -3.98 -17.60
CA ARG A 315 14.92 -4.76 -17.49
C ARG A 315 14.69 -5.57 -18.77
N THR A 316 14.50 -6.88 -18.64
CA THR A 316 14.10 -7.73 -19.77
C THR A 316 12.58 -7.75 -19.92
N LEU A 317 12.08 -7.55 -21.15
CA LEU A 317 10.66 -7.57 -21.53
C LEU A 317 10.43 -8.53 -22.72
N PRO A 318 9.23 -9.13 -22.87
CA PRO A 318 8.08 -9.03 -21.97
C PRO A 318 8.29 -9.82 -20.66
N ARG A 319 7.54 -9.49 -19.63
CA ARG A 319 7.57 -10.16 -18.33
C ARG A 319 6.18 -10.50 -17.85
N ASP A 320 6.00 -11.77 -17.48
CA ASP A 320 4.76 -12.33 -16.95
C ASP A 320 4.96 -12.69 -15.47
N ARG A 321 4.05 -12.25 -14.60
CA ARG A 321 4.02 -12.66 -13.20
C ARG A 321 2.60 -13.05 -12.81
N TYR A 322 2.47 -14.12 -12.03
CA TYR A 322 1.22 -14.48 -11.36
C TYR A 322 1.54 -14.82 -9.91
N LEU A 323 1.07 -13.98 -8.99
CA LEU A 323 1.15 -14.17 -7.54
C LEU A 323 -0.08 -14.95 -7.09
N THR A 324 0.11 -16.21 -6.73
CA THR A 324 -0.99 -17.13 -6.43
C THR A 324 -1.69 -16.78 -5.13
N THR A 325 -0.97 -16.35 -4.09
CA THR A 325 -1.55 -16.01 -2.78
C THR A 325 -2.43 -14.77 -2.85
N ALA A 326 -2.05 -13.78 -3.65
CA ALA A 326 -2.82 -12.56 -3.91
C ALA A 326 -3.76 -12.66 -5.12
N ARG A 327 -3.71 -13.78 -5.89
CA ARG A 327 -4.40 -13.95 -7.17
C ARG A 327 -4.28 -12.70 -8.06
N LEU A 328 -3.05 -12.28 -8.28
CA LEU A 328 -2.70 -11.08 -9.02
C LEU A 328 -1.79 -11.46 -10.18
N ALA A 329 -2.20 -11.18 -11.41
CA ALA A 329 -1.38 -11.38 -12.59
C ALA A 329 -0.97 -10.05 -13.20
N THR A 330 0.29 -9.95 -13.63
CA THR A 330 0.80 -8.82 -14.40
C THR A 330 1.42 -9.31 -15.71
N HIS A 331 1.17 -8.56 -16.78
CA HIS A 331 1.85 -8.72 -18.07
C HIS A 331 2.44 -7.38 -18.47
N THR A 332 3.77 -7.33 -18.56
CA THR A 332 4.50 -6.11 -18.89
C THR A 332 5.21 -6.28 -20.22
N THR A 333 5.01 -5.34 -21.13
CA THR A 333 5.67 -5.26 -22.43
C THR A 333 6.26 -3.88 -22.63
N ALA A 334 6.88 -3.66 -23.81
CA ALA A 334 7.32 -2.32 -24.20
C ALA A 334 6.12 -1.35 -24.39
N THR A 335 4.94 -1.87 -24.73
CA THR A 335 3.75 -1.08 -25.09
C THR A 335 2.79 -0.91 -23.91
N ALA A 336 2.63 -1.92 -23.06
CA ALA A 336 1.60 -1.94 -22.03
C ALA A 336 2.07 -2.62 -20.73
N HIS A 337 1.48 -2.20 -19.62
CA HIS A 337 1.49 -2.96 -18.38
C HIS A 337 0.04 -3.24 -17.97
N THR A 338 -0.37 -4.51 -18.00
CA THR A 338 -1.73 -4.93 -17.67
C THR A 338 -1.73 -5.70 -16.37
N VAL A 339 -2.66 -5.37 -15.46
CA VAL A 339 -2.85 -6.02 -14.17
C VAL A 339 -4.23 -6.66 -14.11
N VAL A 340 -4.31 -7.92 -13.70
CA VAL A 340 -5.55 -8.67 -13.47
C VAL A 340 -5.60 -9.09 -12.02
N TYR A 341 -6.67 -8.76 -11.32
CA TYR A 341 -6.83 -9.05 -9.91
C TYR A 341 -8.09 -9.86 -9.63
N GLY A 342 -7.92 -10.99 -8.94
CA GLY A 342 -9.00 -11.87 -8.52
C GLY A 342 -8.90 -12.34 -7.06
N GLY A 343 -8.18 -11.60 -6.21
CA GLY A 343 -7.82 -12.00 -4.84
C GLY A 343 -8.58 -11.30 -3.72
N SER A 344 -9.81 -10.84 -3.97
CA SER A 344 -10.59 -10.16 -2.94
C SER A 344 -10.94 -11.10 -1.78
N ASP A 345 -10.82 -10.60 -0.55
CA ASP A 345 -11.20 -11.35 0.66
C ASP A 345 -12.72 -11.23 0.98
N VAL A 346 -13.44 -10.36 0.25
CA VAL A 346 -14.87 -10.07 0.51
C VAL A 346 -15.77 -11.28 0.25
N PRO A 347 -15.62 -12.08 -0.82
CA PRO A 347 -16.45 -13.26 -1.02
C PRO A 347 -16.37 -14.29 0.12
N GLU A 348 -15.21 -14.43 0.76
CA GLU A 348 -15.01 -15.32 1.90
C GLU A 348 -15.63 -14.75 3.18
N HIS A 349 -15.38 -13.47 3.48
CA HIS A 349 -15.80 -12.87 4.74
C HIS A 349 -17.17 -12.21 4.73
N ARG A 350 -17.75 -11.97 3.55
CA ARG A 350 -19.04 -11.30 3.31
C ARG A 350 -19.19 -9.96 4.04
N ARG A 351 -18.12 -9.16 4.02
CA ARG A 351 -18.07 -7.84 4.67
C ARG A 351 -16.89 -7.03 4.16
N ILE A 352 -17.03 -5.71 4.25
CA ILE A 352 -15.94 -4.75 4.08
C ILE A 352 -15.36 -4.39 5.44
N ARG A 353 -14.06 -4.64 5.66
CA ARG A 353 -13.36 -4.30 6.92
C ARG A 353 -11.88 -3.97 6.67
N SER A 354 -11.30 -3.18 7.57
CA SER A 354 -9.86 -2.99 7.64
C SER A 354 -9.16 -4.35 7.83
N GLY A 355 -8.03 -4.54 7.13
CA GLY A 355 -7.31 -5.82 7.11
C GLY A 355 -7.81 -6.80 6.05
N LEU A 356 -8.77 -6.42 5.20
CA LEU A 356 -9.26 -7.22 4.07
C LEU A 356 -9.03 -6.51 2.74
N ALA A 357 -8.76 -7.29 1.69
CA ALA A 357 -8.62 -6.80 0.33
C ALA A 357 -10.02 -6.62 -0.30
N CYS A 358 -10.47 -5.38 -0.28
CA CYS A 358 -11.84 -4.96 -0.55
C CYS A 358 -12.00 -4.16 -1.85
N ASN A 359 -10.93 -3.90 -2.61
CA ASN A 359 -11.02 -3.14 -3.86
C ASN A 359 -11.74 -3.96 -4.98
N PRO A 360 -12.77 -3.41 -5.67
CA PRO A 360 -13.52 -4.15 -6.72
C PRO A 360 -12.86 -4.14 -8.09
N THR A 361 -11.75 -3.44 -8.23
CA THR A 361 -11.02 -3.30 -9.48
C THR A 361 -10.42 -4.65 -9.86
N PHE A 362 -10.89 -5.26 -10.94
CA PHE A 362 -10.38 -6.56 -11.40
C PHE A 362 -9.38 -6.43 -12.57
N LEU A 363 -9.26 -5.24 -13.16
CA LEU A 363 -8.30 -4.96 -14.23
C LEU A 363 -7.78 -3.52 -14.14
N ARG A 364 -6.48 -3.34 -14.41
CA ARG A 364 -5.83 -2.04 -14.69
C ARG A 364 -4.97 -2.15 -15.94
N LEU A 365 -4.77 -1.05 -16.64
CA LEU A 365 -3.94 -0.99 -17.86
C LEU A 365 -3.20 0.34 -17.91
N PHE A 366 -1.88 0.27 -18.09
CA PHE A 366 -1.00 1.42 -18.23
C PHE A 366 -0.41 1.43 -19.64
N ALA A 367 -0.60 2.55 -20.34
CA ALA A 367 -0.04 2.83 -21.65
C ALA A 367 0.67 4.18 -21.57
N GLY A 368 1.86 4.22 -20.96
CA GLY A 368 2.53 5.50 -20.65
C GLY A 368 1.65 6.40 -19.78
N ASP A 369 1.40 7.63 -20.22
CA ASP A 369 0.57 8.60 -19.49
C ASP A 369 -0.94 8.32 -19.58
N ALA A 370 -1.38 7.53 -20.56
CA ALA A 370 -2.76 7.05 -20.64
C ALA A 370 -2.94 5.84 -19.70
N VAL A 371 -3.63 6.06 -18.58
CA VAL A 371 -3.84 5.02 -17.56
C VAL A 371 -5.33 4.75 -17.32
N LEU A 372 -5.70 3.48 -17.41
CA LEU A 372 -6.96 2.92 -16.94
C LEU A 372 -6.76 2.42 -15.51
N ASP A 373 -7.11 3.26 -14.54
CA ASP A 373 -6.90 3.01 -13.11
C ASP A 373 -7.85 1.94 -12.56
N ALA A 374 -9.02 1.75 -13.16
CA ALA A 374 -9.93 0.69 -12.74
C ALA A 374 -10.88 0.20 -13.83
N VAL A 375 -11.14 -1.11 -13.84
CA VAL A 375 -12.35 -1.72 -14.41
C VAL A 375 -13.13 -2.40 -13.31
N ARG A 376 -14.41 -2.01 -13.17
CA ARG A 376 -15.33 -2.47 -12.12
C ARG A 376 -16.69 -2.79 -12.72
N LEU A 377 -17.39 -3.79 -12.17
CA LEU A 377 -18.67 -4.26 -12.71
C LEU A 377 -19.73 -4.28 -11.61
N SER A 378 -20.70 -3.38 -11.67
CA SER A 378 -21.86 -3.34 -10.77
C SER A 378 -23.04 -4.12 -11.36
N ARG A 379 -23.84 -4.76 -10.49
CA ARG A 379 -25.07 -5.46 -10.86
C ARG A 379 -26.14 -5.18 -9.81
N GLY A 380 -27.36 -4.89 -10.25
CA GLY A 380 -28.52 -4.68 -9.36
C GLY A 380 -29.08 -5.99 -8.80
N PHE A 381 -28.24 -6.80 -8.14
CA PHE A 381 -28.61 -8.09 -7.58
C PHE A 381 -28.60 -8.04 -6.05
N PHE A 382 -29.78 -7.83 -5.45
CA PHE A 382 -30.01 -7.78 -4.00
C PHE A 382 -29.11 -6.80 -3.22
N ASP A 383 -28.64 -5.74 -3.87
CA ASP A 383 -27.69 -4.75 -3.34
C ASP A 383 -26.37 -5.34 -2.81
N LEU A 384 -25.98 -6.52 -3.31
CA LEU A 384 -24.75 -7.22 -2.93
C LEU A 384 -23.47 -6.61 -3.54
N GLY A 385 -23.59 -5.45 -4.20
CA GLY A 385 -22.48 -4.63 -4.66
C GLY A 385 -21.78 -5.15 -5.93
N PRO A 386 -20.58 -4.62 -6.21
CA PRO A 386 -19.85 -4.88 -7.45
C PRO A 386 -19.22 -6.27 -7.47
N PHE A 387 -18.79 -6.68 -8.66
CA PHE A 387 -18.07 -7.92 -8.88
C PHE A 387 -16.77 -7.93 -8.09
N ARG A 388 -16.59 -9.02 -7.33
CA ARG A 388 -15.36 -9.35 -6.61
C ARG A 388 -15.11 -10.82 -6.85
N ALA A 389 -14.06 -11.15 -7.58
CA ALA A 389 -13.80 -12.55 -7.92
C ALA A 389 -13.67 -13.38 -6.64
N ALA A 390 -14.49 -14.43 -6.53
CA ALA A 390 -14.37 -15.43 -5.48
C ALA A 390 -13.29 -16.47 -5.81
N ASP A 391 -13.01 -16.64 -7.09
CA ASP A 391 -11.97 -17.51 -7.62
C ASP A 391 -11.29 -16.90 -8.85
N MET A 392 -10.02 -17.23 -9.06
CA MET A 392 -9.25 -16.88 -10.25
C MET A 392 -8.38 -18.07 -10.66
N GLN A 393 -8.62 -18.60 -11.86
CA GLN A 393 -7.90 -19.74 -12.40
C GLN A 393 -7.03 -19.32 -13.57
N ARG A 394 -5.78 -19.76 -13.61
CA ARG A 394 -4.93 -19.66 -14.80
C ARG A 394 -5.30 -20.79 -15.76
N VAL A 395 -6.00 -20.46 -16.84
CA VAL A 395 -6.49 -21.41 -17.85
C VAL A 395 -5.57 -21.51 -19.08
N GLY A 396 -4.51 -20.68 -19.13
CA GLY A 396 -3.47 -20.73 -20.15
C GLY A 396 -2.30 -19.80 -19.79
N GLU A 397 -1.31 -19.71 -20.68
CA GLU A 397 -0.05 -18.99 -20.43
C GLU A 397 -0.26 -17.51 -20.04
N ARG A 398 -1.28 -16.86 -20.60
CA ARG A 398 -1.68 -15.47 -20.30
C ARG A 398 -3.20 -15.32 -20.17
N ARG A 399 -3.86 -16.44 -19.86
CA ARG A 399 -5.32 -16.55 -19.85
C ARG A 399 -5.81 -16.88 -18.45
N TYR A 400 -6.74 -16.07 -17.96
CA TYR A 400 -7.28 -16.18 -16.61
C TYR A 400 -8.80 -16.19 -16.63
N ARG A 401 -9.40 -16.90 -15.69
CA ARG A 401 -10.86 -16.95 -15.49
C ARG A 401 -11.18 -16.51 -14.08
N LEU A 402 -11.86 -15.39 -13.95
CA LEU A 402 -12.37 -14.87 -12.69
C LEU A 402 -13.84 -15.26 -12.58
N THR A 403 -14.27 -15.75 -11.41
CA THR A 403 -15.67 -16.17 -11.20
C THR A 403 -16.20 -15.68 -9.86
N GLN A 404 -17.46 -15.25 -9.86
CA GLN A 404 -18.23 -14.98 -8.64
C GLN A 404 -19.66 -15.47 -8.85
N THR A 405 -20.17 -16.24 -7.89
CA THR A 405 -21.59 -16.59 -7.80
C THR A 405 -22.16 -15.95 -6.54
N LEU A 406 -23.15 -15.09 -6.72
CA LEU A 406 -23.92 -14.51 -5.63
C LEU A 406 -25.21 -15.32 -5.45
N THR A 407 -25.58 -15.55 -4.20
CA THR A 407 -26.83 -16.21 -3.83
C THR A 407 -27.57 -15.34 -2.83
N ALA A 408 -28.84 -15.10 -3.10
CA ALA A 408 -29.79 -14.48 -2.17
C ALA A 408 -31.02 -15.38 -2.06
N ALA A 409 -31.85 -15.17 -1.04
CA ALA A 409 -33.00 -16.03 -0.83
C ALA A 409 -34.28 -15.25 -0.47
N TYR A 410 -35.42 -15.79 -0.92
CA TYR A 410 -36.73 -15.46 -0.37
C TYR A 410 -37.10 -16.52 0.67
N TYR A 411 -37.52 -16.08 1.84
CA TYR A 411 -37.85 -16.96 2.96
C TYR A 411 -39.33 -17.32 2.95
N GLN A 412 -39.63 -18.62 2.99
CA GLN A 412 -40.98 -19.15 3.05
C GLN A 412 -41.60 -18.98 4.44
N PRO A 413 -42.93 -19.16 4.58
CA PRO A 413 -43.60 -19.13 5.88
C PRO A 413 -42.96 -20.09 6.88
N LEU A 414 -42.79 -19.61 8.11
CA LEU A 414 -42.25 -20.40 9.21
C LEU A 414 -43.14 -21.64 9.46
N PRO A 415 -42.57 -22.85 9.62
CA PRO A 415 -43.36 -24.04 9.91
C PRO A 415 -44.20 -23.88 11.20
N PRO A 416 -45.43 -24.43 11.28
CA PRO A 416 -46.33 -24.21 12.41
C PRO A 416 -45.73 -24.45 13.80
N HIS A 417 -44.86 -25.46 13.94
CA HIS A 417 -44.25 -25.83 15.22
C HIS A 417 -43.15 -24.86 15.71
N TRP A 418 -42.69 -23.94 14.85
CA TRP A 418 -41.73 -22.90 15.21
C TRP A 418 -42.38 -21.53 15.43
N ARG A 419 -43.70 -21.42 15.19
CA ARG A 419 -44.41 -20.15 15.31
C ARG A 419 -44.60 -19.78 16.78
N GLN A 420 -44.45 -18.49 17.06
CA GLN A 420 -44.82 -17.91 18.34
C GLN A 420 -46.14 -17.16 18.19
N ASP A 421 -47.03 -17.30 19.16
CA ASP A 421 -48.38 -16.71 19.11
C ASP A 421 -48.35 -15.17 19.09
N ASP A 422 -47.32 -14.56 19.67
CA ASP A 422 -47.09 -13.11 19.70
C ASP A 422 -46.23 -12.59 18.53
N GLY A 423 -45.67 -13.50 17.72
CA GLY A 423 -44.77 -13.16 16.61
C GLY A 423 -43.40 -12.60 17.04
N ALA A 424 -43.01 -12.71 18.31
CA ALA A 424 -41.80 -12.10 18.86
C ALA A 424 -40.53 -12.95 18.59
N TYR A 425 -40.13 -13.03 17.32
CA TYR A 425 -38.91 -13.75 16.96
C TYR A 425 -37.64 -12.97 17.32
N ARG A 426 -36.55 -13.70 17.54
CA ARG A 426 -35.24 -13.11 17.80
C ARG A 426 -34.70 -12.40 16.56
N MET A 427 -34.15 -11.20 16.74
CA MET A 427 -33.34 -10.51 15.73
C MET A 427 -32.12 -11.36 15.38
N ALA A 428 -32.00 -11.73 14.11
CA ALA A 428 -30.89 -12.50 13.58
C ALA A 428 -30.30 -11.80 12.36
N ASP A 429 -29.01 -12.01 12.12
CA ASP A 429 -28.30 -11.59 10.93
C ASP A 429 -28.23 -12.77 9.94
N GLU A 430 -28.73 -12.57 8.73
CA GLU A 430 -28.72 -13.58 7.65
C GLU A 430 -27.47 -13.45 6.75
N GLY A 431 -26.63 -12.44 6.99
CA GLY A 431 -25.40 -12.15 6.27
C GLY A 431 -25.54 -11.01 5.26
N ARG A 432 -26.75 -10.71 4.80
CA ARG A 432 -27.10 -9.54 3.98
C ARG A 432 -27.86 -8.51 4.83
N PHE A 433 -28.78 -8.92 5.67
CA PHE A 433 -29.53 -8.00 6.53
C PHE A 433 -29.95 -8.65 7.84
N SER A 434 -30.24 -7.81 8.84
CA SER A 434 -30.73 -8.26 10.14
C SER A 434 -32.23 -8.04 10.29
N ALA A 435 -32.97 -9.06 10.71
CA ALA A 435 -34.40 -8.97 11.00
C ALA A 435 -34.87 -9.99 12.04
N ALA A 436 -35.97 -9.68 12.73
CA ALA A 436 -36.66 -10.56 13.66
C ALA A 436 -37.55 -11.57 12.91
N MET A 437 -36.91 -12.44 12.11
CA MET A 437 -37.60 -13.34 11.19
C MET A 437 -37.37 -14.83 11.46
N ALA A 438 -36.51 -15.23 12.39
CA ALA A 438 -36.13 -16.64 12.57
C ALA A 438 -35.65 -17.28 11.25
N PHE A 439 -34.70 -16.61 10.55
CA PHE A 439 -34.20 -17.04 9.24
C PHE A 439 -33.76 -18.51 9.18
N PRO A 440 -33.01 -19.07 10.17
CA PRO A 440 -32.53 -20.44 10.09
C PRO A 440 -33.64 -21.50 10.07
N ASP A 441 -34.83 -21.15 10.59
CA ASP A 441 -35.96 -22.07 10.77
C ASP A 441 -36.95 -22.05 9.58
N ARG A 442 -36.67 -21.22 8.57
CA ARG A 442 -37.53 -21.05 7.39
C ARG A 442 -36.97 -21.80 6.19
N PRO A 443 -37.83 -22.50 5.42
CA PRO A 443 -37.47 -22.92 4.07
C PRO A 443 -37.12 -21.69 3.22
N ARG A 444 -36.25 -21.87 2.23
CA ARG A 444 -35.73 -20.77 1.42
C ARG A 444 -35.76 -21.10 -0.07
N ASP A 445 -36.17 -20.12 -0.87
CA ASP A 445 -36.05 -20.16 -2.32
C ASP A 445 -34.83 -19.35 -2.72
N GLU A 446 -33.78 -20.03 -3.16
CA GLU A 446 -32.53 -19.39 -3.55
C GLU A 446 -32.60 -18.85 -4.99
N VAL A 447 -32.06 -17.65 -5.16
CA VAL A 447 -31.84 -17.02 -6.45
C VAL A 447 -30.35 -16.80 -6.60
N THR A 448 -29.80 -17.15 -7.75
CA THR A 448 -28.35 -17.05 -8.02
C THR A 448 -28.06 -16.16 -9.21
N HIS A 449 -27.01 -15.37 -9.10
CA HIS A 449 -26.44 -14.61 -10.21
C HIS A 449 -24.93 -14.92 -10.31
N THR A 450 -24.48 -15.40 -11.47
CA THR A 450 -23.08 -15.74 -11.70
C THR A 450 -22.46 -14.82 -12.73
N THR A 451 -21.32 -14.25 -12.37
CA THR A 451 -20.44 -13.48 -13.25
C THR A 451 -19.17 -14.28 -13.50
N ARG A 452 -18.82 -14.45 -14.77
CA ARG A 452 -17.52 -14.99 -15.21
C ARG A 452 -16.84 -13.96 -16.10
N VAL A 453 -15.55 -13.73 -15.86
CA VAL A 453 -14.70 -12.88 -16.69
C VAL A 453 -13.52 -13.72 -17.15
N ASP A 454 -13.51 -14.07 -18.43
CA ASP A 454 -12.36 -14.68 -19.10
C ASP A 454 -11.47 -13.54 -19.64
N VAL A 455 -10.18 -13.61 -19.32
CA VAL A 455 -9.19 -12.57 -19.58
C VAL A 455 -8.06 -13.15 -20.42
N ASP A 456 -7.72 -12.53 -21.54
CA ASP A 456 -6.58 -12.89 -22.38
C ASP A 456 -5.63 -11.69 -22.52
N LEU A 457 -4.44 -11.76 -21.92
CA LEU A 457 -3.46 -10.67 -21.94
C LEU A 457 -2.69 -10.68 -23.26
N THR A 458 -2.73 -9.55 -23.97
CA THR A 458 -2.05 -9.34 -25.26
C THR A 458 -0.83 -8.45 -25.09
N GLN A 459 0.02 -8.38 -26.12
CA GLN A 459 1.22 -7.54 -26.07
C GLN A 459 0.93 -6.06 -25.83
N ASP A 460 -0.25 -5.62 -26.26
CA ASP A 460 -0.71 -4.23 -26.28
C ASP A 460 -1.97 -4.04 -25.43
N GLY A 461 -2.34 -4.96 -24.54
CA GLY A 461 -3.52 -4.78 -23.70
C GLY A 461 -4.17 -6.08 -23.27
N VAL A 462 -5.47 -6.20 -23.50
CA VAL A 462 -6.27 -7.33 -23.01
C VAL A 462 -7.59 -7.47 -23.75
N ASP A 463 -8.01 -8.73 -23.93
CA ASP A 463 -9.36 -9.10 -24.31
C ASP A 463 -10.12 -9.68 -23.12
N LEU A 464 -11.30 -9.15 -22.87
CA LEU A 464 -12.21 -9.62 -21.83
C LEU A 464 -13.44 -10.24 -22.48
N ARG A 465 -13.84 -11.42 -22.00
CA ARG A 465 -15.16 -11.97 -22.23
C ARG A 465 -15.89 -12.03 -20.89
N ILE A 466 -17.00 -11.32 -20.78
CA ILE A 466 -17.81 -11.24 -19.56
C ILE A 466 -19.13 -11.96 -19.81
N ASP A 467 -19.37 -13.03 -19.06
CA ASP A 467 -20.61 -13.80 -19.05
C ASP A 467 -21.40 -13.50 -17.75
N LEU A 468 -22.62 -12.98 -17.89
CA LEU A 468 -23.58 -12.71 -16.82
C LEU A 468 -24.76 -13.66 -16.95
N SER A 469 -25.03 -14.44 -15.92
CA SER A 469 -26.11 -15.43 -15.88
C SER A 469 -26.91 -15.35 -14.60
N GLY A 470 -28.20 -15.70 -14.67
CA GLY A 470 -29.15 -15.54 -13.56
C GLY A 470 -30.39 -14.75 -13.99
N PRO A 471 -31.15 -14.17 -13.03
CA PRO A 471 -32.31 -13.35 -13.34
C PRO A 471 -31.93 -12.06 -14.08
N ARG A 472 -32.88 -11.49 -14.81
CA ARG A 472 -32.70 -10.21 -15.49
C ARG A 472 -32.56 -9.06 -14.49
N VAL A 473 -31.38 -8.45 -14.46
CA VAL A 473 -31.01 -7.33 -13.57
C VAL A 473 -30.19 -6.29 -14.35
N PRO A 474 -30.21 -5.00 -13.95
CA PRO A 474 -29.32 -4.00 -14.52
C PRO A 474 -27.86 -4.33 -14.19
N TRP A 475 -26.95 -4.04 -15.11
CA TRP A 475 -25.51 -4.13 -14.89
C TRP A 475 -24.80 -2.95 -15.57
N ALA A 476 -23.64 -2.58 -15.00
CA ALA A 476 -22.78 -1.54 -15.53
C ALA A 476 -21.31 -1.89 -15.33
N LEU A 477 -20.57 -1.92 -16.43
CA LEU A 477 -19.12 -1.97 -16.45
C LEU A 477 -18.60 -0.53 -16.48
N GLU A 478 -17.92 -0.13 -15.41
CA GLU A 478 -17.25 1.16 -15.26
C GLU A 478 -15.75 0.99 -15.58
N LEU A 479 -15.24 1.82 -16.49
CA LEU A 479 -13.83 1.94 -16.84
C LEU A 479 -13.36 3.35 -16.46
N THR A 480 -12.46 3.45 -15.50
CA THR A 480 -12.02 4.74 -14.95
C THR A 480 -10.62 5.08 -15.42
N PHE A 481 -10.54 6.14 -16.22
CA PHE A 481 -9.30 6.69 -16.72
C PHE A 481 -8.79 7.80 -15.82
N ARG A 482 -7.48 7.79 -15.57
CA ARG A 482 -6.77 8.83 -14.84
C ARG A 482 -6.95 10.17 -15.53
N ALA A 483 -7.25 11.23 -14.78
CA ALA A 483 -7.46 12.57 -15.34
C ALA A 483 -6.25 13.10 -16.11
N GLY A 484 -6.50 13.98 -17.09
CA GLY A 484 -5.45 14.63 -17.91
C GLY A 484 -5.58 14.37 -19.42
N GLY A 485 -6.43 13.42 -19.82
CA GLY A 485 -6.64 13.05 -21.22
C GLY A 485 -7.97 13.48 -21.82
N VAL A 486 -8.12 13.22 -23.11
CA VAL A 486 -9.29 13.53 -23.92
C VAL A 486 -9.99 12.23 -24.32
N THR A 487 -11.31 12.20 -24.13
CA THR A 487 -12.17 11.10 -24.58
C THR A 487 -12.78 11.41 -25.94
N GLN A 488 -12.73 10.44 -26.86
CA GLN A 488 -13.35 10.51 -28.18
C GLN A 488 -14.11 9.21 -28.48
N GLY A 489 -15.17 9.29 -29.29
CA GLY A 489 -15.95 8.10 -29.71
C GLY A 489 -17.00 7.60 -28.72
N ALA A 490 -17.15 8.23 -27.54
CA ALA A 490 -18.22 7.95 -26.57
C ALA A 490 -19.14 9.17 -26.37
N VAL A 491 -20.37 8.93 -25.92
CA VAL A 491 -21.37 9.99 -25.69
C VAL A 491 -21.21 10.52 -24.25
N PRO A 492 -21.01 11.83 -24.03
CA PRO A 492 -20.94 12.37 -22.67
C PRO A 492 -22.31 12.29 -21.98
N ILE A 493 -22.32 11.86 -20.72
CA ILE A 493 -23.52 11.77 -19.87
C ILE A 493 -23.42 12.59 -18.58
N GLY A 494 -22.44 13.51 -18.51
CA GLY A 494 -22.25 14.47 -17.40
C GLY A 494 -21.26 14.02 -16.33
N ASP A 495 -20.68 14.97 -15.58
CA ASP A 495 -19.77 14.73 -14.44
C ASP A 495 -18.52 13.88 -14.77
N GLY A 496 -17.95 14.09 -15.95
CA GLY A 496 -16.79 13.30 -16.44
C GLY A 496 -17.16 11.86 -16.82
N ARG A 497 -18.45 11.57 -16.99
CA ARG A 497 -18.95 10.25 -17.39
C ARG A 497 -19.27 10.20 -18.88
N TRP A 498 -19.03 9.04 -19.46
CA TRP A 498 -19.21 8.74 -20.88
C TRP A 498 -19.96 7.42 -21.04
N CYS A 499 -20.72 7.28 -22.12
CA CYS A 499 -21.45 6.07 -22.48
C CYS A 499 -20.95 5.55 -23.83
N LEU A 500 -20.62 4.26 -23.90
CA LEU A 500 -20.27 3.56 -25.14
C LEU A 500 -21.35 2.52 -25.46
N THR A 501 -22.08 2.74 -26.55
CA THR A 501 -23.12 1.83 -27.05
C THR A 501 -22.71 1.05 -28.29
N THR A 502 -21.88 1.66 -29.15
CA THR A 502 -21.40 1.09 -30.42
C THR A 502 -20.06 1.72 -30.79
N GLY A 503 -19.30 1.05 -31.66
CA GLY A 503 -18.01 1.55 -32.13
C GLY A 503 -16.92 1.47 -31.06
N ALA A 504 -15.93 2.35 -31.19
CA ALA A 504 -14.77 2.40 -30.32
C ALA A 504 -14.70 3.75 -29.58
N MET A 505 -14.32 3.69 -28.31
CA MET A 505 -13.89 4.84 -27.54
C MET A 505 -12.36 4.90 -27.50
N THR A 506 -11.83 6.11 -27.44
CA THR A 506 -10.41 6.38 -27.31
C THR A 506 -10.16 7.37 -26.19
N TYR A 507 -9.25 7.02 -25.27
CA TYR A 507 -8.70 7.91 -24.27
C TYR A 507 -7.26 8.25 -24.60
N ARG A 508 -6.93 9.53 -24.78
CA ARG A 508 -5.59 9.97 -25.18
C ARG A 508 -5.00 10.99 -24.22
N VAL A 509 -3.73 10.79 -23.84
CA VAL A 509 -2.91 11.73 -23.08
C VAL A 509 -1.61 11.94 -23.86
N GLY A 510 -1.41 13.13 -24.43
CA GLY A 510 -0.29 13.36 -25.34
C GLY A 510 -0.33 12.39 -26.53
N ASP A 511 0.74 11.61 -26.69
CA ASP A 511 0.88 10.59 -27.75
C ASP A 511 0.47 9.17 -27.30
N ASP A 512 0.18 9.00 -26.01
CA ASP A 512 -0.23 7.74 -25.42
C ASP A 512 -1.75 7.59 -25.44
N GLU A 513 -2.22 6.39 -25.75
CA GLU A 513 -3.63 6.11 -26.01
C GLU A 513 -4.07 4.75 -25.47
N ILE A 514 -5.30 4.70 -24.94
CA ILE A 514 -6.05 3.46 -24.72
C ILE A 514 -7.33 3.51 -25.55
N ARG A 515 -7.52 2.51 -26.41
CA ARG A 515 -8.73 2.27 -27.19
C ARG A 515 -9.57 1.17 -26.54
N VAL A 516 -10.89 1.41 -26.48
CA VAL A 516 -11.89 0.50 -25.93
C VAL A 516 -12.92 0.16 -27.00
N GLU A 517 -13.16 -1.12 -27.21
CA GLU A 517 -14.25 -1.61 -28.05
C GLU A 517 -15.10 -2.60 -27.25
N ALA A 518 -16.41 -2.55 -27.45
CA ALA A 518 -17.35 -3.45 -26.77
C ALA A 518 -18.32 -4.06 -27.78
N CYS A 519 -18.49 -5.37 -27.72
CA CYS A 519 -19.40 -6.13 -28.56
C CYS A 519 -20.32 -7.00 -27.70
N VAL A 520 -21.61 -7.03 -28.01
CA VAL A 520 -22.56 -7.94 -27.37
C VAL A 520 -22.61 -9.22 -28.18
N ASP A 521 -22.11 -10.32 -27.62
CA ASP A 521 -22.15 -11.63 -28.26
C ASP A 521 -23.53 -12.27 -28.13
N SER A 522 -24.20 -12.06 -26.98
CA SER A 522 -25.56 -12.53 -26.72
C SER A 522 -26.24 -11.69 -25.65
N GLY A 523 -27.52 -11.35 -25.82
CA GLY A 523 -28.30 -10.59 -24.85
C GLY A 523 -29.01 -9.38 -25.48
N GLU A 524 -29.46 -8.46 -24.64
CA GLU A 524 -30.06 -7.20 -25.09
C GLU A 524 -28.99 -6.20 -25.58
N PRO A 525 -29.35 -5.23 -26.45
CA PRO A 525 -28.46 -4.14 -26.83
C PRO A 525 -27.96 -3.34 -25.61
N LEU A 526 -26.80 -2.71 -25.74
CA LEU A 526 -26.25 -1.83 -24.70
C LEU A 526 -27.18 -0.63 -24.46
N ALA A 527 -27.31 -0.25 -23.20
CA ALA A 527 -28.13 0.87 -22.75
C ALA A 527 -27.60 2.20 -23.29
N GLY A 528 -28.50 3.04 -23.81
CA GLY A 528 -28.17 4.36 -24.35
C GLY A 528 -27.90 5.41 -23.27
N PRO A 529 -27.38 6.60 -23.66
CA PRO A 529 -27.05 7.69 -22.73
C PRO A 529 -28.25 8.19 -21.89
N GLU A 530 -29.48 7.93 -22.33
CA GLU A 530 -30.71 8.22 -21.58
C GLU A 530 -30.95 7.29 -20.39
N SER A 531 -30.28 6.14 -20.33
CA SER A 531 -30.47 5.10 -19.30
C SER A 531 -29.60 5.34 -18.05
N GLY A 532 -29.68 6.53 -17.48
CA GLY A 532 -28.81 6.96 -16.37
C GLY A 532 -28.99 6.17 -15.05
N ASP A 533 -30.10 5.48 -14.89
CA ASP A 533 -30.39 4.56 -13.78
C ASP A 533 -29.65 3.22 -13.90
N VAL A 534 -29.33 2.80 -15.13
CA VAL A 534 -28.49 1.64 -15.44
C VAL A 534 -27.01 2.02 -15.49
N LEU A 535 -26.66 3.13 -16.16
CA LEU A 535 -25.29 3.59 -16.40
C LEU A 535 -24.68 4.28 -15.17
N ARG A 536 -24.61 3.56 -14.06
CA ARG A 536 -24.06 4.03 -12.80
C ARG A 536 -23.36 2.91 -12.04
N TYR A 537 -22.37 3.31 -11.25
CA TYR A 537 -21.75 2.43 -10.28
C TYR A 537 -22.64 2.27 -9.05
N ASP A 538 -22.75 1.03 -8.58
CA ASP A 538 -23.41 0.67 -7.32
C ASP A 538 -22.39 -0.05 -6.42
N PRO A 539 -22.00 0.55 -5.28
CA PRO A 539 -21.08 -0.04 -4.32
C PRO A 539 -21.72 -1.17 -3.48
N GLY A 540 -23.05 -1.27 -3.47
CA GLY A 540 -23.80 -2.19 -2.63
C GLY A 540 -24.06 -1.67 -1.21
N GLN A 541 -24.93 -2.40 -0.50
CA GLN A 541 -25.46 -2.00 0.81
C GLN A 541 -24.40 -1.85 1.91
N ASP A 542 -23.28 -2.59 1.83
CA ASP A 542 -22.18 -2.51 2.79
C ASP A 542 -21.58 -1.10 2.87
N TYR A 543 -21.71 -0.33 1.78
CA TYR A 543 -21.37 1.08 1.74
C TYR A 543 -22.60 1.98 1.93
N THR A 544 -23.69 1.73 1.20
CA THR A 544 -24.81 2.69 1.14
C THR A 544 -25.59 2.82 2.45
N VAL A 545 -25.67 1.78 3.27
CA VAL A 545 -26.38 1.83 4.58
C VAL A 545 -25.71 2.83 5.53
N ALA A 546 -24.39 2.96 5.48
CA ALA A 546 -23.63 3.95 6.25
C ALA A 546 -23.51 5.32 5.55
N GLY A 547 -24.16 5.49 4.39
CA GLY A 547 -24.02 6.68 3.55
C GLY A 547 -22.66 6.80 2.85
N GLY A 548 -21.89 5.71 2.78
CA GLY A 548 -20.59 5.65 2.15
C GLY A 548 -20.64 5.20 0.68
N THR A 549 -19.49 5.29 0.02
CA THR A 549 -19.25 4.75 -1.33
C THR A 549 -17.76 4.47 -1.53
N ASP A 550 -17.43 3.49 -2.35
CA ASP A 550 -16.08 3.26 -2.88
C ASP A 550 -15.96 3.63 -4.37
N ALA A 551 -16.92 4.42 -4.89
CA ALA A 551 -16.94 4.88 -6.28
C ALA A 551 -15.64 5.60 -6.66
N THR A 552 -15.20 5.38 -7.89
CA THR A 552 -14.03 6.05 -8.44
C THR A 552 -14.37 7.48 -8.92
N THR A 553 -13.34 8.32 -9.06
CA THR A 553 -13.46 9.67 -9.61
C THR A 553 -12.68 9.77 -10.95
N GLY A 554 -12.75 10.90 -11.65
CA GLY A 554 -12.07 11.09 -12.95
C GLY A 554 -12.95 10.83 -14.18
N ASN A 555 -12.32 10.45 -15.29
CA ASN A 555 -13.00 10.17 -16.57
C ASN A 555 -13.53 8.74 -16.57
N ARG A 556 -14.85 8.56 -16.46
CA ARG A 556 -15.48 7.24 -16.31
C ARG A 556 -16.27 6.88 -17.56
N LEU A 557 -15.88 5.81 -18.23
CA LEU A 557 -16.65 5.22 -19.32
C LEU A 557 -17.58 4.13 -18.76
N TYR A 558 -18.85 4.18 -19.13
CA TYR A 558 -19.84 3.16 -18.81
C TYR A 558 -20.25 2.39 -20.07
N ILE A 559 -20.30 1.08 -19.90
CA ILE A 559 -20.95 0.12 -20.78
C ILE A 559 -21.97 -0.60 -19.89
N GLY A 560 -23.25 -0.62 -20.25
CA GLY A 560 -24.28 -1.19 -19.37
C GLY A 560 -25.49 -1.71 -20.13
N GLY A 561 -26.38 -2.39 -19.41
CA GLY A 561 -27.54 -3.04 -19.99
C GLY A 561 -28.35 -3.83 -18.97
N GLN A 562 -29.16 -4.75 -19.47
CA GLN A 562 -29.96 -5.67 -18.68
C GLN A 562 -29.51 -7.11 -18.99
N GLY A 563 -29.13 -7.85 -17.95
CA GLY A 563 -28.69 -9.24 -18.09
C GLY A 563 -29.87 -10.22 -18.28
N PRO A 564 -29.63 -11.51 -18.51
CA PRO A 564 -28.33 -12.16 -18.73
C PRO A 564 -27.67 -11.70 -20.04
N GLN A 565 -26.35 -11.69 -20.08
CA GLN A 565 -25.59 -11.13 -21.21
C GLN A 565 -24.21 -11.76 -21.34
N THR A 566 -23.74 -11.85 -22.58
CA THR A 566 -22.34 -12.09 -22.90
C THR A 566 -21.83 -10.89 -23.66
N LEU A 567 -20.73 -10.30 -23.20
CA LEU A 567 -20.04 -9.23 -23.91
C LEU A 567 -18.55 -9.50 -24.02
N THR A 568 -17.98 -9.08 -25.14
CA THR A 568 -16.54 -9.01 -25.35
C THR A 568 -16.11 -7.54 -25.27
N VAL A 569 -15.06 -7.26 -24.49
CA VAL A 569 -14.45 -5.93 -24.37
C VAL A 569 -12.98 -6.03 -24.72
N THR A 570 -12.55 -5.28 -25.72
CA THR A 570 -11.18 -5.22 -26.22
C THR A 570 -10.55 -3.92 -25.76
N LEU A 571 -9.43 -4.01 -25.05
CA LEU A 571 -8.65 -2.86 -24.59
C LEU A 571 -7.28 -2.91 -25.26
N ARG A 572 -6.88 -1.82 -25.93
CA ARG A 572 -5.61 -1.72 -26.66
C ARG A 572 -4.89 -0.42 -26.34
N ALA A 573 -3.65 -0.55 -25.90
CA ALA A 573 -2.68 0.48 -25.68
C ALA A 573 -1.95 0.79 -26.98
N HIS A 574 -1.82 2.08 -27.29
CA HIS A 574 -0.96 2.57 -28.35
C HIS A 574 0.00 3.60 -27.77
N ARG A 575 1.29 3.43 -28.06
CA ARG A 575 2.36 4.34 -27.63
C ARG A 575 3.26 4.67 -28.80
N THR A 576 3.68 5.92 -28.91
CA THR A 576 4.71 6.33 -29.87
C THR A 576 6.13 6.03 -29.37
N THR A 577 6.32 5.94 -28.05
CA THR A 577 7.63 5.67 -27.41
C THR A 577 7.53 4.46 -26.46
N PRO A 578 8.37 3.40 -26.63
CA PRO A 578 8.33 2.23 -25.76
C PRO A 578 8.85 2.51 -24.34
N THR A 579 8.38 1.75 -23.35
CA THR A 579 8.90 1.80 -21.96
C THR A 579 10.37 1.33 -21.93
N THR A 580 11.26 2.14 -21.36
CA THR A 580 12.66 1.77 -21.07
C THR A 580 12.78 0.87 -19.85
#